data_AF-A0A848NBJ5-F1
#
_entry.id   AF-A0A848NBJ5-F1
#
_cell.length_a   1.000
_cell.length_b   1.000
_cell.length_c   1.000
_cell.angle_alpha   90.00
_cell.angle_beta   90.00
_cell.angle_gamma   90.00
#
_symmetry.space_group_name_H-M   'P 1'
#
loop_
_entity.id
_entity.type
_entity.pdbx_description
1 polymer ?
#
loop_
_entity_poly.entity_id
_entity_poly.type
_entity_poly.pdbx_seq_one_letter_code
_entity_poly.pdbx_strand_id
1 'polypeptide(L)' 'MRKLTKKDLMKINGGNIRPPDANGNCPAGWYLCPSNICVYDKGGQNPIVPGSPHYNACFG' A
#
# COMPACT_ATOMS: atom_id res chain seq x y z
N MET A 1 -2.44 -28.75 -7.84
CA MET A 1 -2.09 -27.52 -7.09
C MET A 1 -2.58 -26.31 -7.90
N ARG A 2 -3.37 -25.40 -7.31
CA ARG A 2 -3.81 -24.17 -8.01
C ARG A 2 -2.62 -23.18 -8.06
N LYS A 3 -2.29 -22.67 -9.25
CA LYS A 3 -1.34 -21.55 -9.38
C LYS A 3 -2.02 -20.29 -8.88
N LEU A 4 -1.46 -19.67 -7.83
CA LEU A 4 -1.92 -18.38 -7.36
C LEU A 4 -1.65 -17.31 -8.43
N THR A 5 -2.64 -16.45 -8.67
CA THR A 5 -2.47 -15.32 -9.57
C THR A 5 -1.73 -14.18 -8.85
N LYS A 6 -1.18 -13.23 -9.62
CA LYS A 6 -0.55 -12.02 -9.07
C LYS A 6 -1.49 -11.25 -8.11
N LYS A 7 -2.81 -11.29 -8.37
CA LYS A 7 -3.85 -10.72 -7.49
C LYS A 7 -3.99 -11.50 -6.18
N ASP A 8 -3.85 -12.82 -6.20
CA ASP A 8 -3.92 -13.64 -4.99
C ASP A 8 -2.68 -13.44 -4.12
N LEU A 9 -1.50 -13.31 -4.75
CA LEU A 9 -0.26 -12.97 -4.05
C LEU A 9 -0.32 -11.59 -3.38
N MET A 10 -0.95 -10.60 -4.01
CA MET A 10 -1.18 -9.27 -3.41
C MET A 10 -2.13 -9.32 -2.22
N LYS A 11 -3.09 -10.25 -2.19
CA LYS A 11 -3.97 -10.48 -1.03
C LYS A 11 -3.26 -11.19 0.13
N ILE A 12 -2.28 -12.05 -0.16
CA ILE A 12 -1.63 -12.91 0.83
C ILE A 12 -0.38 -12.26 1.44
N ASN A 13 0.38 -11.47 0.66
CA ASN A 13 1.62 -10.81 1.13
C ASN A 13 1.42 -9.40 1.71
N GLY A 14 0.21 -9.06 2.15
CA GLY A 14 -0.06 -7.77 2.77
C GLY A 14 -0.65 -6.79 1.77
N GLY A 15 -1.99 -6.80 1.70
CA GLY A 15 -2.79 -5.75 1.10
C GLY A 15 -2.69 -4.43 1.86
N ASN A 16 -1.46 -3.92 2.00
CA ASN A 16 -1.07 -2.63 2.56
C ASN A 16 -0.55 -1.69 1.47
N ILE A 17 -0.65 -2.06 0.19
CA ILE A 17 -0.41 -1.17 -0.97
C ILE A 17 -1.54 -1.33 -1.98
N ARG A 18 -2.08 -0.22 -2.50
CA ARG A 18 -3.08 -0.20 -3.59
C ARG A 18 -3.03 1.13 -4.36
N PRO A 19 -3.55 1.20 -5.60
CA PRO A 19 -3.78 2.48 -6.24
C PRO A 19 -4.87 3.31 -5.50
N PRO A 20 -4.82 4.65 -5.61
CA PRO A 20 -5.90 5.52 -5.18
C PRO A 20 -7.17 5.30 -6.00
N ASP A 21 -8.29 5.78 -5.50
CA ASP A 21 -9.54 5.79 -6.24
C ASP A 21 -9.52 6.82 -7.39
N ALA A 22 -10.63 6.90 -8.15
CA ALA A 22 -10.75 7.82 -9.28
C ALA A 22 -10.62 9.31 -8.91
N ASN A 23 -10.79 9.64 -7.62
CA ASN A 23 -10.66 10.99 -7.09
C ASN A 23 -9.27 11.26 -6.48
N GLY A 24 -8.34 10.30 -6.58
CA GLY A 24 -7.02 10.40 -5.98
C GLY A 24 -6.99 10.10 -4.48
N ASN A 25 -8.05 9.52 -3.90
CA ASN A 25 -8.12 9.28 -2.46
C ASN A 25 -7.76 7.85 -2.05
N CYS A 26 -7.25 7.74 -0.83
CA CYS A 26 -7.00 6.48 -0.18
C CYS A 26 -8.08 6.13 0.85
N PRO A 27 -8.31 4.84 1.15
CA PRO A 27 -9.26 4.45 2.18
C PRO A 27 -8.86 4.97 3.57
N ALA A 28 -9.80 5.01 4.50
CA ALA A 28 -9.51 5.37 5.88
C ALA A 28 -8.42 4.47 6.49
N GLY A 29 -7.45 5.09 7.16
CA GLY A 29 -6.28 4.39 7.73
C GLY A 29 -5.16 4.10 6.73
N TRP A 30 -5.21 4.71 5.55
CA TRP A 30 -4.17 4.64 4.53
C TRP A 30 -3.60 6.03 4.24
N TYR A 31 -2.32 6.06 3.90
CA TYR A 31 -1.59 7.24 3.48
C TYR A 31 -1.46 7.28 1.95
N LEU A 32 -1.74 8.44 1.35
CA LEU A 32 -1.49 8.69 -0.06
C LEU A 32 -0.04 9.14 -0.24
N CYS A 33 0.73 8.32 -0.94
CA CYS A 33 2.12 8.61 -1.23
C CYS A 33 2.29 9.56 -2.42
N PRO A 34 3.39 10.32 -2.48
CA PRO A 34 3.71 11.19 -3.62
C PRO A 34 3.79 10.44 -4.96
N SER A 35 4.17 9.16 -4.93
CA SER A 35 4.18 8.25 -6.08
C SER A 35 2.78 7.84 -6.59
N ASN A 36 1.72 8.41 -6.01
CA ASN A 36 0.33 8.14 -6.34
C ASN A 36 -0.09 6.69 -6.05
N ILE A 37 0.36 6.17 -4.91
CA ILE A 37 -0.07 4.88 -4.35
C ILE A 37 -0.61 5.10 -2.93
N CYS A 38 -1.56 4.29 -2.51
CA CYS A 38 -2.02 4.22 -1.14
C CYS A 38 -1.26 3.14 -0.38
N VAL A 39 -0.77 3.48 0.81
CA VAL A 39 -0.14 2.52 1.72
C VAL A 39 -0.85 2.50 3.06
N TYR A 40 -1.09 1.31 3.62
CA TYR A 40 -1.76 1.18 4.91
C TYR A 40 -0.78 1.52 6.03
N ASP A 41 -0.98 2.68 6.66
CA ASP A 41 -0.19 3.19 7.79
C ASP A 41 -1.00 3.18 9.10
N LYS A 42 -2.20 2.60 9.07
CA LYS A 42 -3.17 2.58 10.19
C LYS A 42 -3.48 4.01 10.67
N GLY A 43 -3.55 4.97 9.75
CA GLY A 43 -3.85 6.37 10.04
C GLY A 43 -2.74 7.06 10.83
N GLY A 44 -1.49 6.81 10.45
CA GLY A 44 -0.29 7.36 11.08
C GLY A 44 0.26 6.59 12.28
N GLN A 45 -0.38 5.50 12.73
CA GLN A 45 0.15 4.68 13.82
C GLN A 45 1.38 3.87 13.40
N ASN A 46 1.49 3.54 12.11
CA ASN A 46 2.64 2.87 11.51
C ASN A 46 3.24 3.77 10.42
N PRO A 47 4.01 4.82 10.80
CA PRO A 47 4.52 5.78 9.84
C PRO A 47 5.47 5.13 8.83
N ILE A 48 5.38 5.58 7.58
CA ILE A 48 6.21 5.09 6.47
C ILE A 48 7.58 5.77 6.55
N VAL A 49 8.50 5.15 7.27
CA VAL A 49 9.87 5.65 7.49
C VAL A 49 10.89 4.83 6.71
N PRO A 50 12.12 5.35 6.49
CA PRO A 50 13.20 4.57 5.88
C PRO A 50 13.38 3.22 6.59
N GLY A 51 13.41 2.13 5.82
CA GLY A 51 13.46 0.76 6.34
C GLY A 51 12.10 0.09 6.55
N SER A 52 10.99 0.82 6.44
CA SER A 52 9.66 0.20 6.40
C SER A 52 9.44 -0.53 5.05
N PRO A 53 8.64 -1.62 5.03
CA PRO A 53 8.44 -2.46 3.84
C PRO A 53 7.89 -1.72 2.61
N HIS A 54 7.36 -0.51 2.79
CA HIS A 54 6.66 0.27 1.76
C HIS A 54 7.28 1.65 1.53
N TYR A 55 8.41 1.96 2.17
CA TYR A 55 9.10 3.24 2.01
C TYR A 55 9.46 3.53 0.55
N ASN A 56 10.10 2.57 -0.12
CA ASN A 56 10.51 2.74 -1.52
C ASN A 56 9.32 2.81 -2.49
N ALA A 57 8.16 2.27 -2.11
CA ALA A 57 6.96 2.39 -2.93
C ALA A 57 6.41 3.83 -2.90
N CYS A 58 6.69 4.59 -1.83
CA CYS A 58 6.21 5.96 -1.62
C CYS A 58 7.21 7.05 -1.98
N PHE A 59 8.49 6.81 -1.69
CA PHE A 59 9.55 7.82 -1.73
C PHE A 59 10.79 7.38 -2.56
N GLY A 60 10.74 6.22 -3.21
CA GLY A 60 11.84 5.65 -4.00
C GLY A 60 11.60 5.72 -5.50
#